data_AF-A0A6G3UQN2-F1
#
_entry.id   AF-A0A6G3UQN2-F1
#
_cell.length_a   1.000
_cell.length_b   1.000
_cell.length_c   1.000
_cell.angle_alpha   90.00
_cell.angle_beta   90.00
_cell.angle_gamma   90.00
#
_symmetry.space_group_name_H-M   'P 1'
#
loop_
_entity.id
_entity.type
_entity.pdbx_description
1 polymer ?
#
loop_
_entity_poly.entity_id
_entity_poly.type
_entity_poly.pdbx_seq_one_letter_code
_entity_poly.pdbx_strand_id
1 'polypeptide(L)' 'RAVRDAGAGEVVFAPDLTADAVTEAARGLLASESARVGARKVADEIASMPLPAETVKRLAEFAG' A
#
# COMPACT_ATOMS: atom_id res chain seq x y z
N ARG A 1 4.28 0.23 -8.90
CA ARG A 1 3.55 -0.97 -9.36
C ARG A 1 3.08 -1.83 -8.19
N ALA A 2 3.91 -2.08 -7.17
CA ALA A 2 3.56 -2.82 -5.95
C ALA A 2 2.14 -2.58 -5.37
N VAL A 3 1.69 -1.34 -5.22
CA VAL A 3 0.33 -1.03 -4.70
C VAL A 3 -0.78 -1.56 -5.62
N ARG A 4 -0.62 -1.40 -6.94
CA ARG A 4 -1.56 -1.92 -7.94
C ARG A 4 -1.49 -3.44 -8.03
N ASP A 5 -0.28 -4.00 -7.97
CA ASP A 5 -0.06 -5.44 -8.04
C ASP A 5 -0.63 -6.16 -6.80
N ALA A 6 -0.64 -5.50 -5.64
CA ALA A 6 -1.33 -5.94 -4.43
C ALA A 6 -2.86 -5.72 -4.47
N GLY A 7 -3.38 -5.12 -5.55
CA GLY A 7 -4.78 -4.76 -5.68
C GLY A 7 -5.23 -3.70 -4.68
N ALA A 8 -4.31 -2.92 -4.11
CA ALA A 8 -4.58 -1.94 -3.06
C ALA A 8 -4.77 -0.50 -3.60
N GLY A 9 -4.65 -0.30 -4.91
CA GLY A 9 -4.78 1.01 -5.53
C GLY A 9 -4.52 1.00 -7.03
N GLU A 10 -4.45 2.19 -7.61
CA GLU A 10 -4.21 2.41 -9.05
C GLU A 10 -3.09 3.43 -9.26
N VAL A 11 -2.54 3.50 -10.47
CA VAL A 11 -1.51 4.47 -10.85
C VAL A 11 -1.91 5.24 -12.11
N VAL A 12 -1.82 6.57 -12.05
CA VAL A 12 -1.85 7.44 -13.23
C VAL A 12 -0.41 7.88 -13.50
N PHE A 13 0.13 7.54 -14.67
CA PHE A 13 1.50 7.92 -15.02
C PHE A 13 1.57 9.36 -15.49
N ALA A 14 2.72 10.02 -15.29
CA ALA A 14 2.91 11.44 -15.60
C ALA A 14 2.50 11.85 -17.03
N PRO A 15 2.75 11.04 -18.08
CA PRO A 15 2.29 11.38 -19.44
C PRO A 15 0.76 11.44 -19.58
N ASP A 16 0.03 10.71 -18.75
CA ASP A 16 -1.44 10.58 -18.77
C ASP A 16 -2.12 11.43 -17.69
N LEU A 17 -1.35 12.25 -16.96
CA LEU A 17 -1.83 12.98 -15.80
C LEU A 17 -2.69 14.17 -16.22
N THR A 18 -4.00 13.94 -16.25
CA THR A 18 -5.03 14.95 -16.50
C THR A 18 -6.07 14.97 -15.36
N ALA A 19 -6.83 16.05 -15.24
CA ALA A 19 -7.89 16.16 -14.24
C ALA A 19 -8.96 15.06 -14.40
N ASP A 20 -9.29 14.72 -15.65
CA ASP A 20 -10.26 13.67 -15.97
C ASP A 20 -9.71 12.29 -15.59
N ALA A 21 -8.45 12.00 -15.92
CA ALA A 21 -7.80 10.74 -15.56
C ALA A 21 -7.75 10.54 -14.03
N VAL A 22 -7.44 11.60 -13.28
CA VAL A 22 -7.47 11.57 -11.80
C VAL A 22 -8.89 11.34 -11.28
N THR A 23 -9.88 12.03 -11.85
CA THR A 23 -11.28 11.92 -11.43
C THR A 23 -11.82 10.50 -11.64
N GLU A 24 -11.56 9.92 -12.81
CA GLU A 24 -12.01 8.57 -13.13
C GLU A 24 -11.28 7.51 -12.30
N ALA A 25 -9.97 7.65 -12.09
CA ALA A 25 -9.23 6.76 -11.20
C ALA A 25 -9.76 6.82 -9.76
N ALA A 26 -10.04 8.02 -9.24
CA ALA A 26 -10.60 8.19 -7.90
C ALA A 26 -11.99 7.56 -7.77
N ARG A 27 -12.88 7.77 -8.74
CA ARG A 27 -14.21 7.13 -8.78
C ARG A 27 -14.09 5.61 -8.81
N GLY A 28 -13.21 5.08 -9.65
CA GLY A 28 -12.94 3.64 -9.74
C GLY A 28 -12.47 3.05 -8.41
N LEU A 29 -11.53 3.71 -7.74
CA LEU A 29 -11.02 3.27 -6.44
C LEU A 29 -12.09 3.30 -5.35
N LEU A 30 -12.94 4.34 -5.30
CA LEU A 30 -14.01 4.45 -4.32
C LEU A 30 -15.11 3.40 -4.53
N ALA A 31 -15.43 3.08 -5.79
CA ALA A 31 -16.40 2.04 -6.13
C ALA A 31 -15.85 0.61 -5.92
N SER A 32 -14.53 0.44 -6.01
CA SER A 32 -13.89 -0.88 -6.00
C SER A 32 -13.83 -1.51 -4.61
N GLU A 33 -14.54 -2.63 -4.45
CA GLU A 33 -14.40 -3.49 -3.27
C GLU A 33 -13.04 -4.20 -3.24
N SER A 34 -12.52 -4.62 -4.40
CA SER A 34 -11.21 -5.28 -4.47
C SER A 34 -10.08 -4.36 -4.01
N ALA A 35 -10.16 -3.06 -4.30
CA ALA A 35 -9.22 -2.05 -3.80
C ALA A 35 -9.20 -1.99 -2.27
N ARG A 36 -10.38 -2.01 -1.64
CA ARG A 36 -10.52 -2.03 -0.18
C ARG A 36 -9.99 -3.32 0.44
N VAL A 37 -10.29 -4.47 -0.18
CA VAL A 37 -9.82 -5.78 0.28
C VAL A 37 -8.30 -5.90 0.17
N GLY A 38 -7.72 -5.50 -0.96
CA GLY A 38 -6.27 -5.48 -1.17
C GLY A 38 -5.56 -4.58 -0.16
N ALA A 39 -6.07 -3.36 0.04
CA ALA A 39 -5.55 -2.44 1.04
C ALA A 39 -5.64 -3.01 2.47
N ARG A 40 -6.76 -3.67 2.82
CA ARG A 40 -6.94 -4.28 4.14
C ARG A 40 -5.95 -5.41 4.38
N LYS A 41 -5.77 -6.29 3.38
CA LYS A 41 -4.80 -7.39 3.46
C LYS A 41 -3.39 -6.88 3.75
N VAL A 42 -2.94 -5.88 3.00
CA VAL A 42 -1.61 -5.27 3.21
C VAL A 42 -1.52 -4.61 4.60
N ALA A 43 -2.59 -3.95 5.06
CA ALA A 43 -2.62 -3.35 6.40
C ALA A 43 -2.51 -4.40 7.52
N ASP A 44 -3.21 -5.54 7.38
CA ASP A 44 -3.13 -6.64 8.34
C ASP A 44 -1.73 -7.29 8.33
N GLU A 45 -1.10 -7.42 7.16
CA GLU A 45 0.31 -7.86 7.03
C GLU A 45 1.26 -6.91 7.76
N ILE A 46 1.13 -5.59 7.56
CA ILE A 46 1.95 -4.58 8.25
C ILE A 46 1.72 -4.63 9.77
N ALA A 47 0.48 -4.81 10.22
CA ALA A 47 0.16 -4.92 11.63
C ALA A 47 0.78 -6.16 12.30
N SER A 48 1.09 -7.20 11.52
CA SER A 48 1.80 -8.39 12.00
C SER A 48 3.33 -8.24 12.02
N MET A 49 3.87 -7.15 11.47
CA MET A 49 5.31 -6.92 11.46
C MET A 49 5.81 -6.58 12.88
N PRO A 50 7.06 -6.95 13.22
CA PRO A 50 7.66 -6.55 14.48
C PRO A 50 7.63 -5.04 14.66
N LEU A 51 7.30 -4.61 15.87
CA LEU A 51 7.36 -3.20 16.22
C LEU A 51 8.81 -2.70 16.17
N PRO A 52 9.03 -1.38 15.96
CA PRO A 52 10.37 -0.82 16.01
C PRO A 52 11.11 -1.16 17.31
N ALA A 53 10.45 -1.13 18.46
CA ALA A 53 11.04 -1.47 19.75
C ALA A 53 11.48 -2.95 19.85
N GLU A 54 10.73 -3.87 19.23
CA GLU A 54 11.08 -5.29 19.17
C GLU A 54 12.27 -5.51 18.24
N THR A 55 12.31 -4.80 17.13
CA THR A 55 13.44 -4.81 16.19
C THR A 55 14.70 -4.28 16.86
N VAL A 56 14.62 -3.18 17.62
CA VAL A 56 15.77 -2.60 18.34
C VAL A 56 16.34 -3.56 19.37
N LYS A 57 15.50 -4.30 20.10
CA LYS A 57 15.99 -5.33 21.05
C LYS A 57 16.86 -6.38 20.37
N ARG A 58 16.52 -6.76 19.13
CA ARG A 58 17.26 -7.73 18.32
C ARG A 58 18.54 -7.16 17.73
N LEU A 59 18.64 -5.85 17.53
CA LEU A 59 19.87 -5.22 16.99
C LEU A 59 21.09 -5.47 17.88
N ALA A 60 20.90 -5.54 19.20
CA ALA A 60 21.99 -5.86 20.13
C ALA A 60 22.60 -7.25 19.90
N GLU A 61 21.85 -8.19 19.32
CA GLU A 61 22.32 -9.54 18.97
C GLU A 61 23.34 -9.53 17.81
N PHE A 62 23.39 -8.44 17.03
CA PHE A 62 24.24 -8.29 15.85
C PHE A 62 25.42 -7.33 16.04
N ALA A 63 25.59 -6.77 17.24
CA ALA A 63 26.62 -5.76 17.55
C ALA A 63 27.96 -6.36 18.06
N GLY A 64 28.19 -7.66 17.81
CA GLY A 64 29.41 -8.39 18.20
C GLY A 64 30.38 -8.57 17.05
#